data_AF-A0A3C1S682-F1
#
_entry.id   AF-A0A3C1S682-F1
#
_cell.length_a   1.000
_cell.length_b   1.000
_cell.length_c   1.000
_cell.angle_alpha   90.00
_cell.angle_beta   90.00
_cell.angle_gamma   90.00
#
_symmetry.space_group_name_H-M   'P 1'
#
loop_
_entity.id
_entity.type
_entity.pdbx_description
1 polymer ?
#
loop_
_entity_poly.entity_id
_entity_poly.type
_entity_poly.pdbx_seq_one_letter_code
_entity_poly.pdbx_strand_id
1 'polypeptide(L)'
;MMIIQWLGYRMESNTEKSNFYSLCLTDAGEFWYGYTKDQLHGLRCYLSVMEEFISKSESKELSYLEKQSDKLSDQSKGNFWAMNYPVYWEEIFANNLRNSVILLLYKILEPYISILCRDIGKTTKIKLEDMKGGGSLYERIHKYLEEVGKFQSPTEKEWEVVINIYALRNMITHDDNSNEKNEIKMIKALMKIEALIMNKATGLSMSSDGMLSIGKEFCEYALTNIDKFVDALYESAMIIFRTAESDARSKLKHFQEK
;
A
#
# COMPACT_ATOMS: atom_id res chain seq x y z
N MET A 1 23.62 8.01 0.48
CA MET A 1 23.23 9.12 -0.43
C MET A 1 24.26 10.25 -0.52
N MET A 2 24.96 10.65 0.56
CA MET A 2 25.99 11.71 0.51
C MET A 2 27.19 11.41 -0.42
N ILE A 3 27.60 10.14 -0.55
CA ILE A 3 28.73 9.74 -1.42
C ILE A 3 28.42 9.95 -2.91
N ILE A 4 27.17 9.69 -3.33
CA ILE A 4 26.73 9.83 -4.74
C ILE A 4 26.71 11.31 -5.14
N GLN A 5 26.21 12.20 -4.27
CA GLN A 5 26.24 13.64 -4.52
C GLN A 5 27.67 14.19 -4.58
N TRP A 6 28.57 13.67 -3.75
CA TRP A 6 29.98 14.09 -3.74
C TRP A 6 30.74 13.65 -5.00
N LEU A 7 30.53 12.41 -5.46
CA LEU A 7 31.10 11.92 -6.73
C LEU A 7 30.51 12.65 -7.94
N GLY A 8 29.21 12.98 -7.90
CA GLY A 8 28.52 13.83 -8.88
C GLY A 8 29.18 15.20 -9.10
N TYR A 9 29.68 15.82 -8.04
CA TYR A 9 30.25 17.17 -8.07
C TYR A 9 31.65 17.21 -8.69
N ARG A 10 32.38 16.09 -8.67
CA ARG A 10 33.79 16.00 -9.10
C ARG A 10 33.97 15.69 -10.58
N MET A 11 32.89 15.37 -11.30
CA MET A 11 32.92 15.12 -12.74
C MET A 11 32.91 16.44 -13.51
N GLU A 12 33.84 16.60 -14.45
CA GLU A 12 34.07 17.86 -15.17
C GLU A 12 33.11 18.04 -16.35
N SER A 13 32.63 16.93 -16.93
CA SER A 13 31.71 16.97 -18.07
C SER A 13 30.27 16.64 -17.69
N ASN A 14 29.30 17.25 -18.38
CA ASN A 14 27.87 16.92 -18.23
C ASN A 14 27.57 15.46 -18.64
N THR A 15 28.40 14.88 -19.50
CA THR A 15 28.25 13.51 -20.01
C THR A 15 28.62 12.47 -18.95
N GLU A 16 29.73 12.66 -18.23
CA GLU A 16 30.14 11.81 -17.11
C GLU A 16 29.09 11.82 -16.00
N LYS A 17 28.56 13.00 -15.67
CA LYS A 17 27.47 13.14 -14.70
C LYS A 17 26.26 12.29 -15.11
N SER A 18 25.83 12.37 -16.37
CA SER A 18 24.68 11.60 -16.87
C SER A 18 24.86 10.08 -16.73
N ASN A 19 26.03 9.55 -17.07
CA ASN A 19 26.32 8.12 -16.98
C ASN A 19 26.36 7.63 -15.52
N PHE A 20 27.01 8.40 -14.64
CA PHE A 20 27.08 8.07 -13.22
C PHE A 20 25.70 8.09 -12.55
N TYR A 21 24.85 9.07 -12.90
CA TYR A 21 23.49 9.11 -12.39
C TYR A 21 22.68 7.90 -12.86
N SER A 22 22.80 7.49 -14.13
CA SER A 22 22.07 6.34 -14.65
C SER A 22 22.40 5.04 -13.91
N LEU A 23 23.69 4.77 -13.68
CA LEU A 23 24.13 3.59 -12.93
C LEU A 23 23.63 3.63 -11.48
N CYS A 24 23.77 4.78 -10.82
CA CYS A 24 23.29 4.97 -9.45
C CYS A 24 21.76 4.84 -9.32
N LEU A 25 21.01 5.17 -10.37
CA LEU A 25 19.55 5.08 -10.37
C LEU A 25 19.07 3.63 -10.48
N THR A 26 19.75 2.80 -11.27
CA THR A 26 19.45 1.35 -11.34
C THR A 26 19.71 0.68 -9.99
N ASP A 27 20.90 0.86 -9.40
CA ASP A 27 21.24 0.24 -8.11
C ASP A 27 20.34 0.74 -6.97
N ALA A 28 20.00 2.04 -6.96
CA ALA A 28 19.06 2.59 -5.99
C ALA A 28 17.64 2.05 -6.20
N GLY A 29 17.19 1.92 -7.45
CA GLY A 29 15.90 1.36 -7.80
C GLY A 29 15.75 -0.07 -7.31
N GLU A 30 16.75 -0.91 -7.59
CA GLU A 30 16.82 -2.31 -7.10
C GLU A 30 16.79 -2.38 -5.58
N PHE A 31 17.58 -1.53 -4.90
CA PHE A 31 17.59 -1.48 -3.44
C PHE A 31 16.21 -1.12 -2.85
N TRP A 32 15.57 -0.07 -3.35
CA TRP A 32 14.28 0.39 -2.83
C TRP A 32 13.15 -0.58 -3.16
N TYR A 33 13.19 -1.21 -4.34
CA TYR A 33 12.28 -2.29 -4.69
C TYR A 33 12.42 -3.47 -3.72
N GLY A 34 13.64 -4.00 -3.54
CA GLY A 34 13.91 -5.11 -2.62
C GLY A 34 13.48 -4.79 -1.18
N TYR A 35 13.86 -3.62 -0.67
CA TYR A 35 13.43 -3.15 0.65
C TYR A 35 11.90 -3.10 0.79
N THR A 36 11.20 -2.59 -0.21
CA THR A 36 9.73 -2.50 -0.21
C THR A 36 9.10 -3.90 -0.21
N LYS A 37 9.62 -4.84 -1.01
CA LYS A 37 9.16 -6.24 -1.05
C LYS A 37 9.38 -6.94 0.30
N ASP A 38 10.52 -6.73 0.94
CA ASP A 38 10.80 -7.28 2.27
C ASP A 38 9.83 -6.74 3.33
N GLN A 39 9.50 -5.44 3.28
CA GLN A 39 8.51 -4.85 4.18
C GLN A 39 7.10 -5.40 3.94
N LEU A 40 6.68 -5.56 2.68
CA LEU A 40 5.38 -6.18 2.33
C LEU A 40 5.32 -7.64 2.78
N HIS A 41 6.40 -8.40 2.60
CA HIS A 41 6.51 -9.76 3.09
C HIS A 41 6.43 -9.81 4.62
N GLY A 42 7.16 -8.95 5.32
CA GLY A 42 7.10 -8.82 6.78
C GLY A 42 5.70 -8.50 7.29
N LEU A 43 4.98 -7.58 6.61
CA LEU A 43 3.60 -7.23 6.95
C LEU A 43 2.64 -8.41 6.73
N ARG A 44 2.84 -9.21 5.67
CA ARG A 44 2.07 -10.43 5.41
C ARG A 44 2.30 -11.49 6.49
N CYS A 45 3.55 -11.69 6.90
CA CYS A 45 3.89 -12.59 8.02
C CYS A 45 3.26 -12.11 9.32
N TYR A 46 3.33 -10.81 9.61
CA TYR A 46 2.70 -10.21 10.79
C TYR A 46 1.18 -10.46 10.82
N LEU A 47 0.47 -10.17 9.72
CA LEU A 47 -0.97 -10.45 9.61
C LEU A 47 -1.26 -11.93 9.90
N SER A 48 -0.54 -12.84 9.25
CA SER A 48 -0.76 -14.29 9.41
C SER A 48 -0.57 -14.75 10.85
N VAL A 49 0.52 -14.34 11.50
CA VAL A 49 0.84 -14.75 12.88
C VAL A 49 -0.19 -14.20 13.85
N MET A 50 -0.60 -12.94 13.68
CA MET A 50 -1.55 -12.30 14.59
C MET A 50 -2.97 -12.84 14.43
N GLU A 51 -3.43 -13.10 13.20
CA GLU A 51 -4.73 -13.75 12.95
C GLU A 51 -4.77 -15.16 13.55
N GLU A 52 -3.70 -15.94 13.39
CA GLU A 52 -3.59 -17.26 14.01
C GLU A 52 -3.61 -17.19 15.54
N PHE A 53 -2.91 -16.21 16.11
CA PHE A 53 -2.91 -15.99 17.56
C PHE A 53 -4.29 -15.64 18.09
N ILE A 54 -5.02 -14.73 17.43
CA ILE A 54 -6.38 -14.33 17.80
C ILE A 54 -7.31 -15.55 17.74
N SER A 55 -7.33 -16.27 16.61
CA SER A 55 -8.19 -17.44 16.42
C SER A 55 -7.92 -18.54 17.45
N LYS A 56 -6.66 -18.83 17.77
CA LYS A 56 -6.28 -19.81 18.81
C LYS A 56 -6.69 -19.36 20.21
N SER A 57 -6.55 -18.06 20.50
CA SER A 57 -6.89 -17.52 21.81
C SER A 57 -8.39 -17.51 22.04
N GLU A 58 -9.17 -17.08 21.05
CA GLU A 58 -10.64 -17.15 21.05
C GLU A 58 -11.11 -18.59 21.23
N SER A 59 -10.60 -19.52 20.42
CA SER A 59 -10.96 -20.95 20.52
C SER A 59 -10.68 -21.54 21.90
N LYS A 60 -9.55 -21.17 22.51
CA LYS A 60 -9.17 -21.63 23.85
C LYS A 60 -10.12 -21.09 24.92
N GLU A 61 -10.51 -19.83 24.82
CA GLU A 61 -11.46 -19.22 25.75
C GLU A 61 -12.87 -19.78 25.58
N LEU A 62 -13.36 -19.92 24.33
CA LEU A 62 -14.64 -20.57 24.04
C LEU A 62 -14.68 -21.98 24.63
N SER A 63 -13.61 -22.77 24.45
CA SER A 63 -13.50 -24.11 25.04
C SER A 63 -13.52 -24.09 26.58
N TYR A 64 -13.00 -23.04 27.20
CA TYR A 64 -13.06 -22.86 28.65
C TYR A 64 -14.47 -22.49 29.11
N LEU A 65 -15.11 -21.53 28.44
CA LEU A 65 -16.46 -21.08 28.72
C LEU A 65 -17.50 -22.19 28.53
N GLU A 66 -17.35 -23.00 27.48
CA GLU A 66 -18.22 -24.14 27.20
C GLU A 66 -18.22 -25.14 28.38
N LYS A 67 -17.03 -25.50 28.89
CA LYS A 67 -16.87 -26.36 30.08
C LYS A 67 -17.49 -25.77 31.34
N GLN A 68 -17.57 -24.45 31.47
CA GLN A 68 -18.27 -23.82 32.59
C GLN A 68 -19.79 -23.86 32.36
N SER A 69 -20.23 -23.62 31.12
CA SER A 69 -21.64 -23.65 30.73
C SER A 69 -22.28 -25.04 30.90
N ASP A 70 -21.50 -26.11 30.72
CA ASP A 70 -21.95 -27.50 30.90
C ASP A 70 -22.33 -27.82 32.35
N LYS A 71 -21.83 -27.04 33.32
CA LYS A 71 -22.16 -27.19 34.74
C LYS A 71 -23.47 -26.48 35.10
N LEU A 72 -24.05 -25.72 34.19
CA LEU A 72 -25.25 -24.92 34.41
C LEU A 72 -26.51 -25.65 33.91
N SER A 73 -27.66 -25.33 34.50
CA SER A 73 -28.95 -25.75 33.97
C SER A 73 -29.22 -25.12 32.59
N ASP A 74 -30.02 -25.77 31.76
CA ASP A 74 -30.32 -25.27 30.40
C ASP A 74 -30.94 -23.87 30.41
N GLN A 75 -31.77 -23.55 31.41
CA GLN A 75 -32.35 -22.22 31.59
C GLN A 75 -31.28 -21.15 31.87
N SER A 76 -30.15 -21.52 32.49
CA SER A 76 -29.07 -20.58 32.85
C SER A 76 -28.02 -20.43 31.76
N LYS A 77 -27.90 -21.38 30.83
CA LYS A 77 -26.90 -21.34 29.74
C LYS A 77 -27.07 -20.13 28.82
N GLY A 78 -28.30 -19.75 28.49
CA GLY A 78 -28.56 -18.58 27.65
C GLY A 78 -28.03 -17.29 28.26
N ASN A 79 -28.34 -17.04 29.54
CA ASN A 79 -27.84 -15.89 30.28
C ASN A 79 -26.31 -15.92 30.43
N PHE A 80 -25.73 -17.10 30.63
CA PHE A 80 -24.27 -17.26 30.70
C PHE A 80 -23.60 -16.79 29.41
N TRP A 81 -24.03 -17.28 28.24
CA TRP A 81 -23.43 -16.89 26.97
C TRP A 81 -23.67 -15.43 26.63
N ALA A 82 -24.85 -14.88 26.91
CA ALA A 82 -25.13 -13.45 26.72
C ALA A 82 -24.15 -12.54 27.49
N MET A 83 -23.66 -12.98 28.65
CA MET A 83 -22.76 -12.21 29.51
C MET A 83 -21.28 -12.53 29.30
N ASN A 84 -20.94 -13.70 28.75
CA ASN A 84 -19.56 -14.19 28.71
C ASN A 84 -19.04 -14.48 27.29
N TYR A 85 -19.85 -14.34 26.24
CA TYR A 85 -19.37 -14.57 24.88
C TYR A 85 -18.23 -13.58 24.55
N PRO A 86 -17.06 -14.06 24.10
CA PRO A 86 -15.86 -13.22 24.00
C PRO A 86 -15.82 -12.41 22.70
N VAL A 87 -16.85 -11.57 22.48
CA VAL A 87 -17.02 -10.73 21.26
C VAL A 87 -15.80 -9.85 20.96
N TYR A 88 -15.02 -9.52 21.99
CA TYR A 88 -13.87 -8.64 21.90
C TYR A 88 -12.73 -9.19 21.04
N TRP A 89 -12.64 -10.50 20.81
CA TRP A 89 -11.62 -11.07 19.91
C TRP A 89 -11.81 -10.58 18.48
N GLU A 90 -13.03 -10.64 17.97
CA GLU A 90 -13.34 -10.20 16.61
C GLU A 90 -13.55 -8.67 16.56
N GLU A 91 -14.40 -8.13 17.44
CA GLU A 91 -14.82 -6.73 17.37
C GLU A 91 -13.71 -5.73 17.71
N ILE A 92 -12.80 -6.11 18.62
CA ILE A 92 -11.74 -5.22 19.10
C ILE A 92 -10.39 -5.66 18.57
N PHE A 93 -9.94 -6.87 18.88
CA PHE A 93 -8.57 -7.27 18.57
C PHE A 93 -8.35 -7.48 17.06
N ALA A 94 -9.21 -8.26 16.40
CA ALA A 94 -9.09 -8.53 14.97
C ALA A 94 -9.31 -7.25 14.15
N ASN A 95 -10.33 -6.46 14.47
CA ASN A 95 -10.60 -5.21 13.76
C ASN A 95 -9.42 -4.23 13.89
N ASN A 96 -8.86 -4.03 15.09
CA ASN A 96 -7.70 -3.16 15.29
C ASN A 96 -6.45 -3.65 14.56
N LEU A 97 -6.21 -4.97 14.55
CA LEU A 97 -5.12 -5.58 13.79
C LEU A 97 -5.25 -5.25 12.30
N ARG A 98 -6.42 -5.53 11.71
CA ARG A 98 -6.68 -5.38 10.28
C ARG A 98 -6.63 -3.91 9.86
N ASN A 99 -7.20 -3.01 10.65
CA ASN A 99 -7.06 -1.57 10.47
C ASN A 99 -5.57 -1.16 10.44
N SER A 100 -4.79 -1.64 11.42
CA SER A 100 -3.35 -1.37 11.49
C SER A 100 -2.59 -1.87 10.27
N VAL A 101 -2.96 -3.03 9.71
CA VAL A 101 -2.36 -3.57 8.48
C VAL A 101 -2.60 -2.65 7.30
N ILE A 102 -3.83 -2.14 7.11
CA ILE A 102 -4.14 -1.18 6.03
C ILE A 102 -3.35 0.12 6.20
N LEU A 103 -3.22 0.64 7.42
CA LEU A 103 -2.42 1.83 7.69
C LEU A 103 -0.92 1.61 7.38
N LEU A 104 -0.36 0.48 7.81
CA LEU A 104 1.03 0.13 7.58
C LEU A 104 1.33 -0.10 6.10
N LEU A 105 0.39 -0.65 5.35
CA LEU A 105 0.52 -0.86 3.90
C LEU A 105 0.86 0.44 3.16
N TYR A 106 0.18 1.54 3.51
CA TYR A 106 0.48 2.86 2.92
C TYR A 106 1.76 3.49 3.45
N LYS A 107 2.10 3.24 4.72
CA LYS A 107 3.38 3.66 5.28
C LYS A 107 4.57 3.02 4.55
N ILE A 108 4.39 1.84 3.96
CA ILE A 108 5.37 1.16 3.11
C ILE A 108 5.34 1.74 1.68
N LEU A 109 4.15 1.90 1.10
CA LEU A 109 3.99 2.27 -0.31
C LEU A 109 4.36 3.73 -0.61
N GLU A 110 3.97 4.68 0.26
CA GLU A 110 4.18 6.11 0.03
C GLU A 110 5.65 6.49 -0.16
N PRO A 111 6.61 6.05 0.71
CA PRO A 111 8.02 6.32 0.51
C PRO A 111 8.55 5.77 -0.82
N TYR A 112 8.16 4.54 -1.18
CA TYR A 112 8.61 3.89 -2.42
C TYR A 112 8.21 4.70 -3.65
N ILE A 113 6.94 5.08 -3.74
CA ILE A 113 6.43 5.88 -4.87
C ILE A 113 7.07 7.27 -4.89
N SER A 114 7.22 7.91 -3.73
CA SER A 114 7.85 9.23 -3.63
C SER A 114 9.30 9.20 -4.15
N ILE A 115 10.06 8.19 -3.75
CA ILE A 115 11.43 7.94 -4.21
C ILE A 115 11.46 7.71 -5.72
N LEU A 116 10.55 6.88 -6.23
CA LEU A 116 10.44 6.59 -7.65
C LEU A 116 10.16 7.86 -8.47
N CYS A 117 9.16 8.67 -8.07
CA CYS A 117 8.85 9.93 -8.74
C CYS A 117 10.03 10.91 -8.72
N ARG A 118 10.73 11.02 -7.58
CA ARG A 118 11.94 11.84 -7.47
C ARG A 118 13.02 11.38 -8.44
N ASP A 119 13.22 10.08 -8.57
CA ASP A 119 14.27 9.50 -9.38
C ASP A 119 13.96 9.61 -10.88
N ILE A 120 12.69 9.47 -11.28
CA ILE A 120 12.21 9.83 -12.63
C ILE A 120 12.45 11.32 -12.91
N GLY A 121 12.15 12.20 -11.94
CA GLY A 121 12.35 13.63 -12.09
C GLY A 121 13.81 14.04 -12.28
N LYS A 122 14.77 13.26 -11.79
CA LYS A 122 16.20 13.46 -12.09
C LYS A 122 16.53 13.15 -13.55
N THR A 123 15.88 12.13 -14.12
CA THR A 123 16.08 11.71 -15.51
C THR A 123 15.37 12.65 -16.50
N THR A 124 14.13 13.06 -16.20
CA THR A 124 13.30 13.88 -17.09
C THR A 124 13.46 15.38 -16.87
N LYS A 125 14.04 15.79 -15.73
CA LYS A 125 14.12 17.19 -15.25
C LYS A 125 12.77 17.86 -14.97
N ILE A 126 11.69 17.09 -14.91
CA ILE A 126 10.35 17.55 -14.54
C ILE A 126 10.00 16.91 -13.21
N LYS A 127 9.67 17.70 -12.19
CA LYS A 127 9.33 17.16 -10.87
C LYS A 127 7.83 16.93 -10.72
N LEU A 128 7.44 16.11 -9.76
CA LEU A 128 6.03 15.85 -9.44
C LEU A 128 5.30 17.13 -9.04
N GLU A 129 5.99 18.07 -8.39
CA GLU A 129 5.42 19.37 -7.97
C GLU A 129 5.09 20.27 -9.17
N ASP A 130 5.72 20.04 -10.32
CA ASP A 130 5.48 20.81 -11.55
C ASP A 130 4.16 20.41 -12.23
N MET A 131 3.57 19.28 -11.83
CA MET A 131 2.29 18.81 -12.36
C MET A 131 1.15 19.70 -11.87
N LYS A 132 0.57 20.46 -12.79
CA LYS A 132 -0.63 21.28 -12.56
C LYS A 132 -1.90 20.41 -12.63
N GLY A 133 -2.81 20.62 -11.68
CA GLY A 133 -4.12 19.96 -11.63
C GLY A 133 -4.53 19.61 -10.20
N GLY A 134 -5.82 19.79 -9.89
CA GLY A 134 -6.41 19.35 -8.62
C GLY A 134 -6.67 17.85 -8.62
N GLY A 135 -6.62 17.22 -7.45
CA GLY A 135 -6.81 15.79 -7.28
C GLY A 135 -6.14 15.28 -6.00
N SER A 136 -6.33 13.99 -5.70
CA SER A 136 -5.59 13.30 -4.65
C SER A 136 -4.10 13.18 -5.00
N LEU A 137 -3.26 12.92 -3.99
CA LEU A 137 -1.83 12.69 -4.20
C LEU A 137 -1.57 11.57 -5.21
N TYR A 138 -2.34 10.47 -5.12
CA TYR A 138 -2.21 9.31 -5.99
C TYR A 138 -2.63 9.57 -7.44
N GLU A 139 -3.68 10.37 -7.66
CA GLU A 139 -4.08 10.80 -9.01
C GLU A 139 -2.98 11.65 -9.66
N ARG A 140 -2.35 12.55 -8.89
CA ARG A 140 -1.23 13.37 -9.37
C ARG A 140 -0.01 12.53 -9.71
N ILE A 141 0.32 11.56 -8.85
CA ILE A 141 1.41 10.60 -9.07
C ILE A 141 1.14 9.78 -10.33
N HIS A 142 -0.06 9.23 -10.47
CA HIS A 142 -0.44 8.43 -11.64
C HIS A 142 -0.23 9.23 -12.93
N LYS A 143 -0.82 10.43 -12.99
CA LYS A 143 -0.67 11.33 -14.13
C LYS A 143 0.80 11.68 -14.41
N TYR A 144 1.60 11.92 -13.37
CA TYR A 144 3.03 12.18 -13.52
C TYR A 144 3.78 11.00 -14.13
N LEU A 145 3.55 9.79 -13.63
CA LEU A 145 4.21 8.59 -14.14
C LEU A 145 3.77 8.27 -15.58
N GLU A 146 2.52 8.51 -15.92
CA GLU A 146 2.01 8.36 -17.29
C GLU A 146 2.59 9.43 -18.25
N GLU A 147 2.42 10.71 -17.91
CA GLU A 147 2.78 11.81 -18.83
C GLU A 147 4.29 12.06 -18.89
N VAL A 148 5.00 12.00 -17.77
CA VAL A 148 6.43 12.30 -17.66
C VAL A 148 7.25 11.02 -17.70
N GLY A 149 6.86 10.03 -16.91
CA GLY A 149 7.54 8.73 -16.86
C GLY A 149 7.27 7.88 -18.10
N LYS A 150 6.19 8.10 -18.86
CA LYS A 150 5.76 7.22 -19.96
C LYS A 150 5.53 5.77 -19.50
N PHE A 151 5.06 5.60 -18.26
CA PHE A 151 4.73 4.29 -17.71
C PHE A 151 3.57 3.69 -18.51
N GLN A 152 3.72 2.44 -18.93
CA GLN A 152 2.66 1.64 -19.54
C GLN A 152 2.00 0.68 -18.54
N SER A 153 2.63 0.52 -17.39
CA SER A 153 2.20 -0.30 -16.26
C SER A 153 2.60 0.41 -14.96
N PRO A 154 1.83 0.34 -13.86
CA PRO A 154 0.57 -0.37 -13.68
C PRO A 154 -0.56 0.14 -14.58
N THR A 155 -1.52 -0.73 -14.87
CA THR A 155 -2.74 -0.43 -15.65
C THR A 155 -3.70 0.47 -14.86
N GLU A 156 -4.63 1.13 -15.55
CA GLU A 156 -5.68 1.95 -14.91
C GLU A 156 -6.41 1.19 -13.78
N LYS A 157 -6.74 -0.09 -14.01
CA LYS A 157 -7.43 -0.92 -13.02
C LYS A 157 -6.60 -1.15 -11.76
N GLU A 158 -5.28 -1.31 -11.92
CA GLU A 158 -4.38 -1.48 -10.78
C GLU A 158 -4.25 -0.18 -10.00
N TRP A 159 -4.20 0.97 -10.69
CA TRP A 159 -4.27 2.28 -10.05
C TRP A 159 -5.57 2.51 -9.31
N GLU A 160 -6.72 2.18 -9.90
CA GLU A 160 -8.02 2.25 -9.24
C GLU A 160 -8.02 1.45 -7.93
N VAL A 161 -7.50 0.22 -7.95
CA VAL A 161 -7.37 -0.61 -6.72
C VAL A 161 -6.55 0.11 -5.66
N VAL A 162 -5.38 0.65 -6.00
CA VAL A 162 -4.54 1.42 -5.05
C VAL A 162 -5.26 2.67 -4.54
N ILE A 163 -5.98 3.39 -5.39
CA ILE A 163 -6.72 4.60 -4.99
C ILE A 163 -7.86 4.23 -4.03
N ASN A 164 -8.53 3.10 -4.25
CA ASN A 164 -9.62 2.62 -3.39
C ASN A 164 -9.12 2.19 -2.01
N ILE A 165 -8.01 1.43 -1.95
CA ILE A 165 -7.41 1.04 -0.66
C ILE A 165 -6.92 2.31 0.08
N TYR A 166 -6.48 3.35 -0.64
CA TYR A 166 -6.08 4.62 -0.03
C TYR A 166 -7.29 5.37 0.54
N ALA A 167 -8.41 5.38 -0.19
CA ALA A 167 -9.65 5.95 0.31
C ALA A 167 -10.11 5.26 1.60
N LEU A 168 -10.01 3.93 1.65
CA LEU A 168 -10.26 3.14 2.86
C LEU A 168 -9.31 3.51 4.00
N ARG A 169 -8.01 3.61 3.74
CA ARG A 169 -7.02 4.09 4.74
C ARG A 169 -7.43 5.43 5.31
N ASN A 170 -7.86 6.37 4.47
CA ASN A 170 -8.29 7.69 4.93
C ASN A 170 -9.52 7.61 5.83
N MET A 171 -10.47 6.73 5.53
CA MET A 171 -11.64 6.49 6.39
C MET A 171 -11.20 6.00 7.78
N ILE A 172 -10.33 4.99 7.84
CA ILE A 172 -9.79 4.46 9.12
C ILE A 172 -9.11 5.57 9.94
N THR A 173 -8.36 6.48 9.29
CA THR A 173 -7.67 7.57 10.00
C THR A 173 -8.53 8.77 10.36
N HIS A 174 -9.71 8.92 9.76
CA HIS A 174 -10.54 10.11 9.89
C HIS A 174 -11.91 9.85 10.53
N ASP A 175 -12.10 8.66 11.11
CA ASP A 175 -13.31 8.27 11.84
C ASP A 175 -13.62 9.14 13.08
N ASP A 176 -12.70 10.01 13.49
CA ASP A 176 -12.86 10.88 14.67
C ASP A 176 -13.84 12.08 14.50
N ASN A 177 -14.48 12.26 13.34
CA ASN A 177 -15.37 13.40 13.12
C ASN A 177 -16.78 12.98 12.70
N SER A 178 -17.65 12.83 13.72
CA SER A 178 -19.09 12.55 13.71
C SER A 178 -19.97 13.61 13.03
N ASN A 179 -19.53 14.17 11.90
CA ASN A 179 -20.36 15.05 11.10
C ASN A 179 -21.18 14.19 10.12
N GLU A 180 -22.50 14.26 10.14
CA GLU A 180 -23.42 13.53 9.23
C GLU A 180 -23.02 13.63 7.73
N LYS A 181 -22.40 14.73 7.32
CA LYS A 181 -21.89 14.91 5.95
C LYS A 181 -20.76 13.94 5.57
N ASN A 182 -20.01 13.43 6.54
CA ASN A 182 -18.95 12.45 6.34
C ASN A 182 -19.56 11.06 6.15
N GLU A 183 -20.62 10.71 6.86
CA GLU A 183 -21.29 9.41 6.75
C GLU A 183 -21.81 9.14 5.33
N ILE A 184 -22.48 10.11 4.69
CA ILE A 184 -22.95 9.96 3.30
C ILE A 184 -21.77 9.80 2.32
N LYS A 185 -20.65 10.51 2.55
CA LYS A 185 -19.44 10.36 1.73
C LYS A 185 -18.79 8.99 1.94
N MET A 186 -18.79 8.51 3.19
CA MET A 186 -18.26 7.21 3.61
C MET A 186 -19.06 6.09 2.95
N ILE A 187 -20.39 6.13 3.04
CA ILE A 187 -21.27 5.17 2.37
C ILE A 187 -21.04 5.19 0.86
N LYS A 188 -20.93 6.35 0.22
CA LYS A 188 -20.63 6.43 -1.22
C LYS A 188 -19.26 5.88 -1.58
N ALA A 189 -18.24 6.14 -0.75
CA ALA A 189 -16.90 5.58 -0.94
C ALA A 189 -16.93 4.06 -0.79
N LEU A 190 -17.65 3.55 0.20
CA LEU A 190 -17.84 2.13 0.43
C LEU A 190 -18.63 1.46 -0.68
N MET A 191 -19.72 2.04 -1.17
CA MET A 191 -20.43 1.49 -2.33
C MET A 191 -19.56 1.44 -3.58
N LYS A 192 -18.63 2.40 -3.75
CA LYS A 192 -17.65 2.36 -4.85
C LYS A 192 -16.62 1.26 -4.62
N ILE A 193 -16.05 1.19 -3.43
CA ILE A 193 -15.10 0.17 -3.00
C ILE A 193 -15.74 -1.20 -3.17
N GLU A 194 -16.92 -1.43 -2.60
CA GLU A 194 -17.75 -2.62 -2.70
C GLU A 194 -18.12 -2.93 -4.15
N ALA A 195 -18.52 -1.97 -4.99
CA ALA A 195 -18.79 -2.26 -6.41
C ALA A 195 -17.54 -2.68 -7.20
N LEU A 196 -16.39 -2.11 -6.86
CA LEU A 196 -15.09 -2.48 -7.45
C LEU A 196 -14.62 -3.85 -6.93
N ILE A 197 -15.04 -4.18 -5.71
CA ILE A 197 -14.71 -5.40 -4.97
C ILE A 197 -15.70 -6.55 -5.22
N MET A 198 -16.96 -6.27 -5.58
CA MET A 198 -18.06 -7.24 -5.78
C MET A 198 -17.76 -8.24 -6.89
N ASN A 199 -16.68 -8.02 -7.65
CA ASN A 199 -16.18 -9.01 -8.58
C ASN A 199 -15.14 -9.98 -8.01
N LYS A 200 -14.40 -9.69 -6.92
CA LYS A 200 -13.27 -10.54 -6.42
C LYS A 200 -12.81 -10.44 -4.95
N ALA A 201 -13.10 -9.38 -4.17
CA ALA A 201 -12.57 -9.28 -2.80
C ALA A 201 -13.65 -9.53 -1.74
N THR A 202 -13.41 -10.49 -0.86
CA THR A 202 -14.28 -10.79 0.27
C THR A 202 -13.78 -10.04 1.51
N GLY A 203 -14.64 -9.85 2.51
CA GLY A 203 -14.22 -9.35 3.83
C GLY A 203 -14.26 -7.84 4.01
N LEU A 204 -15.21 -7.12 3.39
CA LEU A 204 -15.62 -5.80 3.88
C LEU A 204 -17.10 -5.88 4.26
N SER A 205 -17.46 -5.34 5.41
CA SER A 205 -18.85 -5.27 5.85
C SER A 205 -19.10 -4.01 6.67
N MET A 206 -20.36 -3.59 6.72
CA MET A 206 -20.83 -2.51 7.57
C MET A 206 -21.67 -3.13 8.69
N SER A 207 -21.34 -2.86 9.95
CA SER A 207 -22.19 -3.25 11.07
C SER A 207 -23.42 -2.34 11.16
N SER A 208 -24.42 -2.77 11.94
CA SER A 208 -25.70 -2.06 12.08
C SER A 208 -25.57 -0.66 12.70
N ASP A 209 -24.46 -0.40 13.39
CA ASP A 209 -24.10 0.89 13.97
C ASP A 209 -23.34 1.81 13.00
N GLY A 210 -23.15 1.39 11.75
CA GLY A 210 -22.43 2.17 10.74
C GLY A 210 -20.90 2.09 10.86
N MET A 211 -20.36 1.15 11.64
CA MET A 211 -18.92 0.92 11.71
C MET A 211 -18.45 0.01 10.56
N LEU A 212 -17.35 0.39 9.95
CA LEU A 212 -16.70 -0.42 8.93
C LEU A 212 -15.93 -1.57 9.59
N SER A 213 -16.26 -2.80 9.20
CA SER A 213 -15.51 -3.99 9.58
C SER A 213 -14.67 -4.48 8.40
N ILE A 214 -13.38 -4.68 8.67
CA ILE A 214 -12.43 -5.24 7.72
C ILE A 214 -12.19 -6.69 8.12
N GLY A 215 -12.33 -7.59 7.16
CA GLY A 215 -12.02 -9.02 7.25
C GLY A 215 -10.58 -9.32 6.84
N LYS A 216 -10.10 -10.48 7.25
CA LYS A 216 -8.75 -10.96 6.92
C LYS A 216 -8.54 -11.06 5.41
N GLU A 217 -9.55 -11.54 4.69
CA GLU A 217 -9.50 -11.77 3.24
C GLU A 217 -9.26 -10.47 2.48
N PHE A 218 -9.84 -9.36 2.95
CA PHE A 218 -9.61 -8.06 2.36
C PHE A 218 -8.17 -7.58 2.60
N CYS A 219 -7.61 -7.81 3.79
CA CYS A 219 -6.20 -7.47 4.07
C CYS A 219 -5.25 -8.25 3.15
N GLU A 220 -5.50 -9.55 2.94
CA GLU A 220 -4.73 -10.38 2.02
C GLU A 220 -4.87 -9.93 0.56
N TYR A 221 -6.08 -9.55 0.16
CA TYR A 221 -6.35 -8.94 -1.13
C TYR A 221 -5.54 -7.64 -1.31
N ALA A 222 -5.60 -6.72 -0.35
CA ALA A 222 -4.90 -5.45 -0.39
C ALA A 222 -3.38 -5.66 -0.51
N LEU A 223 -2.80 -6.49 0.36
CA LEU A 223 -1.38 -6.85 0.32
C LEU A 223 -0.98 -7.41 -1.05
N THR A 224 -1.79 -8.30 -1.62
CA THR A 224 -1.49 -8.93 -2.91
C THR A 224 -1.55 -7.95 -4.08
N ASN A 225 -2.50 -7.02 -4.09
CA ASN A 225 -2.60 -6.03 -5.16
C ASN A 225 -1.51 -4.96 -5.04
N ILE A 226 -1.18 -4.49 -3.83
CA ILE A 226 -0.07 -3.57 -3.63
C ILE A 226 1.26 -4.22 -4.03
N ASP A 227 1.46 -5.49 -3.70
CA ASP A 227 2.67 -6.22 -4.07
C ASP A 227 2.87 -6.29 -5.60
N LYS A 228 1.81 -6.66 -6.33
CA LYS A 228 1.82 -6.67 -7.80
C LYS A 228 2.00 -5.27 -8.40
N PHE A 229 1.37 -4.27 -7.78
CA PHE A 229 1.50 -2.88 -8.20
C PHE A 229 2.94 -2.36 -8.05
N VAL A 230 3.63 -2.73 -6.97
CA VAL A 230 5.05 -2.42 -6.76
C VAL A 230 5.91 -3.08 -7.84
N ASP A 231 5.65 -4.34 -8.18
CA ASP A 231 6.34 -5.05 -9.28
C ASP A 231 6.13 -4.32 -10.62
N ALA A 232 4.88 -3.98 -10.95
CA ALA A 232 4.54 -3.27 -12.17
C ALA A 232 5.20 -1.88 -12.28
N LEU A 233 5.25 -1.12 -11.17
CA LEU A 233 5.96 0.16 -11.10
C LEU A 233 7.47 -0.03 -11.33
N TYR A 234 8.05 -1.05 -10.69
CA TYR A 234 9.48 -1.33 -10.80
C TYR A 234 9.87 -1.67 -12.24
N GLU A 235 9.15 -2.58 -12.89
CA GLU A 235 9.42 -2.98 -14.27
C GLU A 235 9.36 -1.79 -15.24
N SER A 236 8.33 -0.95 -15.13
CA SER A 236 8.23 0.29 -15.93
C SER A 236 9.39 1.25 -15.66
N ALA A 237 9.78 1.42 -14.40
CA ALA A 237 10.91 2.27 -14.03
C ALA A 237 12.23 1.80 -14.65
N MET A 238 12.48 0.48 -14.61
CA MET A 238 13.71 -0.11 -15.13
C MET A 238 13.86 0.04 -16.64
N ILE A 239 12.75 0.00 -17.39
CA ILE A 239 12.77 0.29 -18.84
C ILE A 239 13.28 1.71 -19.10
N ILE A 240 12.81 2.68 -18.32
CA ILE A 240 13.20 4.09 -18.46
C ILE A 240 14.67 4.29 -18.09
N PHE A 241 15.10 3.73 -16.96
CA PHE A 241 16.48 3.87 -16.51
C PHE A 241 17.47 3.23 -17.48
N ARG A 242 17.17 2.04 -18.02
CA ARG A 242 18.01 1.38 -19.04
C ARG A 242 18.04 2.15 -20.35
N THR A 243 16.92 2.74 -20.77
CA THR A 243 16.86 3.57 -21.98
C THR A 243 17.72 4.83 -21.81
N ALA A 244 17.60 5.52 -20.67
CA ALA A 244 18.43 6.67 -20.33
C ALA A 244 19.93 6.31 -20.28
N GLU A 245 20.26 5.12 -19.77
CA GLU A 245 21.64 4.62 -19.73
C GLU A 245 22.20 4.40 -21.14
N SER A 246 21.43 3.74 -22.01
CA SER A 246 21.80 3.47 -23.39
C SER A 246 22.05 4.77 -24.16
N ASP A 247 21.16 5.75 -24.01
CA ASP A 247 21.28 7.07 -24.63
C ASP A 247 22.52 7.82 -24.14
N ALA A 248 22.82 7.75 -22.85
CA ALA A 248 23.99 8.40 -22.26
C ALA A 248 25.30 7.75 -22.74
N ARG A 249 25.34 6.40 -22.83
CA ARG A 249 26.48 5.64 -23.40
C ARG A 249 26.69 5.96 -24.89
N SER A 250 25.61 6.05 -25.67
CA SER A 250 25.69 6.39 -27.10
C SER A 250 26.27 7.79 -27.31
N LYS A 251 25.81 8.78 -26.54
CA LYS A 251 26.34 10.15 -26.57
C LYS A 251 27.82 10.22 -26.16
N LEU A 252 28.24 9.40 -25.21
CA LEU A 252 29.66 9.32 -24.80
C LEU A 252 30.54 8.78 -25.93
N LYS A 253 30.13 7.70 -26.61
CA LYS A 253 30.89 7.14 -27.74
C LYS A 253 31.08 8.16 -28.86
N HIS A 254 30.00 8.86 -29.24
CA HIS A 254 30.07 9.90 -30.27
C HIS A 254 30.98 11.09 -29.89
N PHE A 255 31.11 11.37 -28.58
CA PHE A 255 32.04 12.40 -28.09
C PHE A 255 33.50 11.94 -28.13
N GLN A 256 33.78 10.66 -27.86
CA GLN A 256 35.13 10.08 -27.91
C GLN A 256 35.69 9.93 -29.33
N GLU A 257 34.82 9.89 -30.34
CA GLU A 257 35.21 9.80 -31.76
C GLU A 257 35.53 11.16 -32.41
N LYS A 258 35.30 12.28 -31.71
CA LYS A 258 35.60 13.64 -32.17
C LYS A 258 36.88 14.17 -31.57
#